data_AF-A0A496ZB85-F1
#
_entry.id   AF-A0A496ZB85-F1
#
_cell.length_a   1.000
_cell.length_b   1.000
_cell.length_c   1.000
_cell.angle_alpha   90.00
_cell.angle_beta   90.00
_cell.angle_gamma   90.00
#
_symmetry.space_group_name_H-M   'P 1'
#
loop_
_entity.id
_entity.type
_entity.pdbx_description
1 polymer ?
#
loop_
_entity_poly.entity_id
_entity_poly.type
_entity_poly.pdbx_seq_one_letter_code
_entity_poly.pdbx_strand_id
1 'polypeptide(L)'
;MSKRKIQSQIEGYTEIQQEIEILRKYAIDRAAERGHVTQVINRLHPKVLNLRVSEIREETRSTTTVRLVSQDRYLPPFQAGQYINLFVDINGVRTSRPYSISSPPNQTGYYDITVRRVADGFVSTYLLDEVKVGDIFQSTSPSGQFYHNPIFHGEDLVFLAGGSGITPFMSMIREITDCDLNRRIHLIYGNRIINDIIFKGEIEKRSARHKNLTVHTAISEPANGYKGLTGFISAELIKELVENHDDKMFYVCGPEAMYTFVLAELEKLGIPGRQIRAEVFGPPADIKSQPGWPEYVSLDDSFDVKIKGNTTIKAKAGEPLMNSLERAGIVVTASCRSGECSLCRTKLISGKVFHHNNVKLRKSDRAFDYIHPCMAYPLEDLEILIWEKNTNGLKLNHRNI
;
A
#
# COMPACT_ATOMS: atom_id res chain seq x y z
N MET A 1 -12.51 -56.02 -22.60
CA MET A 1 -13.13 -55.28 -23.73
C MET A 1 -12.23 -54.11 -24.10
N SER A 2 -11.95 -53.87 -25.38
CA SER A 2 -11.19 -52.69 -25.83
C SER A 2 -11.91 -51.40 -25.40
N LYS A 3 -11.18 -50.34 -25.01
CA LYS A 3 -11.74 -49.05 -24.57
C LYS A 3 -12.77 -48.48 -25.56
N ARG A 4 -12.58 -48.70 -26.88
CA ARG A 4 -13.55 -48.29 -27.92
C ARG A 4 -14.92 -48.96 -27.77
N LYS A 5 -14.96 -50.18 -27.25
CA LYS A 5 -16.19 -50.99 -27.09
C LYS A 5 -17.08 -50.53 -25.93
N ILE A 6 -16.50 -49.82 -24.95
CA ILE A 6 -17.24 -49.26 -23.80
C ILE A 6 -17.83 -47.89 -24.15
N GLN A 7 -17.06 -47.07 -24.88
CA GLN A 7 -17.51 -45.73 -25.28
C GLN A 7 -18.73 -45.76 -26.20
N SER A 8 -18.77 -46.72 -27.14
CA SER A 8 -19.92 -46.90 -28.04
C SER A 8 -21.18 -47.45 -27.37
N GLN A 9 -21.12 -47.78 -26.08
CA GLN A 9 -22.28 -48.20 -25.28
C GLN A 9 -22.86 -47.05 -24.44
N ILE A 10 -22.21 -45.88 -24.43
CA ILE A 10 -22.70 -44.68 -23.76
C ILE A 10 -23.76 -44.05 -24.66
N GLU A 11 -24.97 -43.88 -24.13
CA GLU A 11 -26.05 -43.17 -24.81
C GLU A 11 -25.60 -41.74 -25.17
N GLY A 12 -25.84 -41.30 -26.41
CA GLY A 12 -25.37 -40.01 -26.90
C GLY A 12 -23.93 -40.00 -27.45
N TYR A 13 -23.18 -41.10 -27.36
CA TYR A 13 -21.78 -41.11 -27.80
C TYR A 13 -21.63 -40.83 -29.31
N THR A 14 -22.48 -41.42 -30.13
CA THR A 14 -22.43 -41.27 -31.59
C THR A 14 -22.76 -39.84 -32.00
N GLU A 15 -23.77 -39.24 -31.36
CA GLU A 15 -24.18 -37.86 -31.54
C GLU A 15 -23.06 -36.89 -31.16
N ILE A 16 -22.40 -37.12 -30.01
CA ILE A 16 -21.24 -36.34 -29.58
C ILE A 16 -20.06 -36.50 -30.56
N GLN A 17 -19.81 -37.69 -31.10
CA GLN A 17 -18.75 -37.87 -32.11
C GLN A 17 -19.06 -37.10 -33.40
N GLN A 18 -20.31 -37.14 -33.88
CA GLN A 18 -20.75 -36.38 -35.05
C GLN A 18 -20.64 -34.88 -34.81
N GLU A 19 -21.05 -34.40 -33.62
CA GLU A 19 -20.91 -33.00 -33.23
C GLU A 19 -19.44 -32.57 -33.17
N ILE A 20 -18.55 -33.40 -32.62
CA ILE A 20 -17.10 -33.16 -32.62
C ILE A 20 -16.55 -33.09 -34.05
N GLU A 21 -16.98 -33.95 -34.97
CA GLU A 21 -16.55 -33.92 -36.37
C GLU A 21 -17.03 -32.66 -37.10
N ILE A 22 -18.30 -32.27 -36.89
CA ILE A 22 -18.87 -31.02 -37.42
C ILE A 22 -18.08 -29.83 -36.88
N LEU A 23 -17.85 -29.77 -35.56
CA LEU A 23 -17.07 -28.72 -34.93
C LEU A 23 -15.64 -28.70 -35.45
N ARG A 24 -14.97 -29.85 -35.63
CA ARG A 24 -13.62 -29.86 -36.24
C ARG A 24 -13.58 -29.32 -37.67
N LYS A 25 -14.65 -29.50 -38.44
CA LYS A 25 -14.74 -29.05 -39.83
C LYS A 25 -15.07 -27.56 -39.95
N TYR A 26 -15.91 -27.03 -39.06
CA TYR A 26 -16.46 -25.67 -39.16
C TYR A 26 -16.01 -24.71 -38.05
N ALA A 27 -15.38 -25.19 -36.98
CA ALA A 27 -14.85 -24.32 -35.94
C ALA A 27 -13.65 -23.53 -36.45
N ILE A 28 -13.52 -22.32 -35.91
CA ILE A 28 -12.36 -21.46 -36.15
C ILE A 28 -11.20 -22.03 -35.35
N ASP A 29 -10.10 -22.36 -36.04
CA ASP A 29 -8.85 -22.76 -35.39
C ASP A 29 -8.24 -21.56 -34.64
N ARG A 30 -8.40 -21.55 -33.33
CA ARG A 30 -7.79 -20.57 -32.42
C ARG A 30 -6.42 -21.03 -31.90
N ALA A 31 -5.77 -22.02 -32.51
CA ALA A 31 -4.42 -22.44 -32.10
C ALA A 31 -3.42 -21.28 -32.16
N ALA A 32 -3.59 -20.33 -33.11
CA ALA A 32 -2.81 -19.10 -33.18
C ALA A 32 -3.06 -18.13 -32.00
N GLU A 33 -4.20 -18.23 -31.33
CA GLU A 33 -4.55 -17.45 -30.13
C GLU A 33 -4.18 -18.19 -28.83
N ARG A 34 -3.58 -19.38 -28.92
CA ARG A 34 -3.20 -20.17 -27.75
C ARG A 34 -2.20 -19.39 -26.90
N GLY A 35 -2.56 -19.16 -25.65
CA GLY A 35 -1.75 -18.36 -24.72
C GLY A 35 -2.01 -16.85 -24.79
N HIS A 36 -2.86 -16.36 -25.69
CA HIS A 36 -3.23 -14.94 -25.77
C HIS A 36 -3.83 -14.44 -24.44
N VAL A 37 -4.76 -15.20 -23.84
CA VAL A 37 -5.32 -14.87 -22.52
C VAL A 37 -4.23 -14.80 -21.46
N THR A 38 -3.30 -15.75 -21.44
CA THR A 38 -2.17 -15.74 -20.51
C THR A 38 -1.25 -14.54 -20.73
N GLN A 39 -1.00 -14.14 -21.99
CA GLN A 39 -0.23 -12.94 -22.32
C GLN A 39 -0.93 -11.66 -21.84
N VAL A 40 -2.25 -11.56 -22.04
CA VAL A 40 -3.05 -10.43 -21.55
C VAL A 40 -3.03 -10.37 -20.02
N ILE A 41 -3.25 -11.51 -19.35
CA ILE A 41 -3.18 -11.59 -17.88
C ILE A 41 -1.78 -11.21 -17.39
N ASN A 42 -0.72 -11.74 -17.99
CA ASN A 42 0.65 -11.42 -17.57
C ASN A 42 1.01 -9.94 -17.80
N ARG A 43 0.41 -9.31 -18.81
CA ARG A 43 0.58 -7.88 -19.08
C ARG A 43 -0.20 -7.00 -18.08
N LEU A 44 -1.42 -7.37 -17.73
CA LEU A 44 -2.29 -6.58 -16.84
C LEU A 44 -2.04 -6.86 -15.35
N HIS A 45 -1.62 -8.08 -15.02
CA HIS A 45 -1.38 -8.58 -13.67
C HIS A 45 -0.04 -9.34 -13.58
N PRO A 46 1.08 -8.69 -13.89
CA PRO A 46 2.38 -9.30 -13.75
C PRO A 46 2.66 -9.66 -12.29
N LYS A 47 3.33 -10.80 -12.10
CA LYS A 47 3.73 -11.27 -10.76
C LYS A 47 4.73 -10.31 -10.10
N VAL A 48 5.62 -9.73 -10.90
CA VAL A 48 6.64 -8.75 -10.51
C VAL A 48 6.75 -7.73 -11.63
N LEU A 49 6.83 -6.45 -11.28
CA LEU A 49 7.15 -5.35 -12.18
C LEU A 49 8.63 -4.99 -12.06
N ASN A 50 9.33 -4.88 -13.18
CA ASN A 50 10.66 -4.29 -13.23
C ASN A 50 10.53 -2.82 -13.65
N LEU A 51 10.86 -1.92 -12.74
CA LEU A 51 10.66 -0.49 -12.88
C LEU A 51 12.01 0.22 -12.89
N ARG A 52 12.26 1.03 -13.91
CA ARG A 52 13.45 1.86 -14.00
C ARG A 52 13.14 3.28 -13.55
N VAL A 53 14.02 3.86 -12.76
CA VAL A 53 13.97 5.28 -12.42
C VAL A 53 14.28 6.10 -13.66
N SER A 54 13.29 6.84 -14.16
CA SER A 54 13.48 7.73 -15.32
C SER A 54 13.76 9.17 -14.91
N GLU A 55 13.29 9.58 -13.72
CA GLU A 55 13.39 10.96 -13.25
C GLU A 55 13.33 10.98 -11.72
N ILE A 56 14.04 11.93 -11.11
CA ILE A 56 14.00 12.23 -9.67
C ILE A 56 13.73 13.73 -9.54
N ARG A 57 12.73 14.10 -8.75
CA ARG A 57 12.35 15.49 -8.49
C ARG A 57 12.38 15.77 -7.00
N GLU A 58 13.11 16.80 -6.60
CA GLU A 58 13.04 17.30 -5.24
C GLU A 58 11.76 18.13 -5.07
N GLU A 59 10.85 17.66 -4.19
CA GLU A 59 9.60 18.36 -3.88
C GLU A 59 9.80 19.33 -2.72
N THR A 60 10.56 18.89 -1.72
CA THR A 60 11.02 19.69 -0.57
C THR A 60 12.38 19.17 -0.13
N ARG A 61 13.06 19.87 0.79
CA ARG A 61 14.31 19.39 1.41
C ARG A 61 14.18 17.99 2.04
N SER A 62 12.97 17.61 2.47
CA SER A 62 12.72 16.31 3.12
C SER A 62 12.02 15.30 2.22
N THR A 63 11.65 15.66 0.99
CA THR A 63 10.75 14.85 0.16
C THR A 63 11.17 14.84 -1.31
N THR A 64 11.16 13.66 -1.91
CA THR A 64 11.53 13.45 -3.31
C THR A 64 10.48 12.61 -4.02
N THR A 65 10.14 12.99 -5.25
CA THR A 65 9.35 12.17 -6.17
C THR A 65 10.28 11.40 -7.09
N VAL A 66 10.10 10.08 -7.15
CA VAL A 66 10.82 9.16 -8.03
C VAL A 66 9.84 8.68 -9.10
N ARG A 67 10.15 8.97 -10.37
CA ARG A 67 9.39 8.51 -11.52
C ARG A 67 9.89 7.16 -12.01
N LEU A 68 8.97 6.21 -12.09
CA LEU A 68 9.22 4.82 -12.42
C LEU A 68 8.54 4.46 -13.74
N VAL A 69 9.31 3.93 -14.69
CA VAL A 69 8.82 3.44 -15.99
C VAL A 69 9.04 1.93 -16.13
N SER A 70 8.12 1.26 -16.83
CA SER A 70 8.23 -0.19 -17.06
C SER A 70 9.44 -0.52 -17.95
N GLN A 71 10.23 -1.53 -17.57
CA GLN A 71 11.21 -2.16 -18.46
C GLN A 71 10.51 -3.04 -19.52
N ASP A 72 9.32 -3.55 -19.21
CA ASP A 72 8.57 -4.52 -20.01
C ASP A 72 7.46 -3.86 -20.84
N ARG A 73 7.68 -2.59 -21.22
CA ARG A 73 6.82 -1.68 -22.01
C ARG A 73 5.55 -1.16 -21.35
N TYR A 74 4.78 -1.98 -20.66
CA TYR A 74 3.47 -1.57 -20.12
C TYR A 74 3.46 -1.52 -18.60
N LEU A 75 2.72 -0.55 -18.07
CA LEU A 75 2.36 -0.48 -16.66
C LEU A 75 0.91 -0.95 -16.49
N PRO A 76 0.61 -1.77 -15.46
CA PRO A 76 -0.76 -2.09 -15.09
C PRO A 76 -1.62 -0.85 -14.84
N PRO A 77 -2.92 -0.87 -15.16
CA PRO A 77 -3.82 0.18 -14.72
C PRO A 77 -3.98 0.15 -13.19
N PHE A 78 -4.30 1.30 -12.61
CA PHE A 78 -4.59 1.45 -11.18
C PHE A 78 -5.73 2.45 -10.97
N GLN A 79 -6.26 2.51 -9.76
CA GLN A 79 -7.20 3.55 -9.33
C GLN A 79 -6.48 4.58 -8.47
N ALA A 80 -6.83 5.86 -8.62
CA ALA A 80 -6.19 6.91 -7.84
C ALA A 80 -6.30 6.66 -6.32
N GLY A 81 -5.17 6.73 -5.63
CA GLY A 81 -5.02 6.39 -4.22
C GLY A 81 -4.42 5.01 -3.93
N GLN A 82 -4.31 4.13 -4.93
CA GLN A 82 -3.58 2.86 -4.80
C GLN A 82 -2.07 3.04 -4.65
N TYR A 83 -1.39 1.98 -4.19
CA TYR A 83 0.05 1.96 -3.94
C TYR A 83 0.72 0.78 -4.66
N ILE A 84 2.04 0.87 -4.81
CA ILE A 84 2.92 -0.26 -5.18
C ILE A 84 3.89 -0.55 -4.04
N ASN A 85 4.38 -1.78 -3.93
CA ASN A 85 5.48 -2.10 -3.01
C ASN A 85 6.79 -2.08 -3.76
N LEU A 86 7.69 -1.18 -3.42
CA LEU A 86 9.02 -1.15 -4.00
C LEU A 86 9.95 -2.07 -3.19
N PHE A 87 10.55 -3.05 -3.85
CA PHE A 87 11.56 -3.93 -3.25
C PHE A 87 12.92 -3.28 -3.37
N VAL A 88 13.67 -3.28 -2.26
CA VAL A 88 15.04 -2.75 -2.18
C VAL A 88 15.95 -3.80 -1.54
N ASP A 89 17.21 -3.78 -1.94
CA ASP A 89 18.29 -4.56 -1.34
C ASP A 89 19.33 -3.58 -0.82
N ILE A 90 19.46 -3.49 0.51
CA ILE A 90 20.34 -2.53 1.17
C ILE A 90 21.22 -3.33 2.11
N ASN A 91 22.53 -3.35 1.86
CA ASN A 91 23.52 -4.07 2.67
C ASN A 91 23.17 -5.56 2.90
N GLY A 92 22.65 -6.24 1.86
CA GLY A 92 22.26 -7.66 1.92
C GLY A 92 20.92 -7.93 2.60
N VAL A 93 20.20 -6.89 3.02
CA VAL A 93 18.85 -6.99 3.59
C VAL A 93 17.83 -6.65 2.50
N ARG A 94 17.11 -7.68 2.04
CA ARG A 94 16.02 -7.51 1.08
C ARG A 94 14.70 -7.21 1.79
N THR A 95 14.13 -6.05 1.52
CA THR A 95 12.86 -5.60 2.13
C THR A 95 11.99 -4.90 1.08
N SER A 96 10.77 -4.52 1.46
CA SER A 96 9.88 -3.72 0.60
C SER A 96 9.15 -2.64 1.39
N ARG A 97 8.77 -1.55 0.73
CA ARG A 97 7.89 -0.53 1.32
C ARG A 97 6.74 -0.18 0.36
N PRO A 98 5.51 -0.05 0.88
CA PRO A 98 4.40 0.47 0.11
C PRO A 98 4.56 1.98 -0.09
N TYR A 99 4.34 2.44 -1.32
CA TYR A 99 4.26 3.87 -1.65
C TYR A 99 3.03 4.12 -2.52
N SER A 100 2.15 5.01 -2.08
CA SER A 100 1.02 5.47 -2.88
C SER A 100 1.53 6.03 -4.20
N ILE A 101 0.88 5.63 -5.29
CA ILE A 101 1.15 6.19 -6.61
C ILE A 101 0.56 7.59 -6.59
N SER A 102 1.43 8.59 -6.69
CA SER A 102 1.06 10.01 -6.66
C SER A 102 0.69 10.55 -8.05
N SER A 103 1.16 9.93 -9.13
CA SER A 103 0.69 10.24 -10.50
C SER A 103 -0.78 9.83 -10.68
N PRO A 104 -1.51 10.40 -11.65
CA PRO A 104 -2.89 10.03 -11.89
C PRO A 104 -3.01 8.78 -12.78
N PRO A 105 -4.09 8.00 -12.69
CA PRO A 105 -4.26 6.74 -13.42
C PRO A 105 -4.49 6.90 -14.93
N ASN A 106 -4.92 8.07 -15.40
CA ASN A 106 -4.96 8.39 -16.83
C ASN A 106 -3.55 8.58 -17.45
N GLN A 107 -2.50 8.64 -16.62
CA GLN A 107 -1.12 8.56 -17.07
C GLN A 107 -0.65 7.09 -17.05
N THR A 108 -0.44 6.52 -18.23
CA THR A 108 -0.12 5.09 -18.40
C THR A 108 1.36 4.81 -18.66
N GLY A 109 2.17 5.86 -18.87
CA GLY A 109 3.59 5.74 -19.18
C GLY A 109 4.51 5.64 -17.97
N TYR A 110 4.08 6.08 -16.79
CA TYR A 110 4.88 6.07 -15.58
C TYR A 110 4.05 6.00 -14.30
N TYR A 111 4.67 5.55 -13.21
CA TYR A 111 4.21 5.78 -11.84
C TYR A 111 5.14 6.77 -11.14
N ASP A 112 4.59 7.78 -10.48
CA ASP A 112 5.34 8.64 -9.57
C ASP A 112 5.11 8.18 -8.14
N ILE A 113 6.15 7.79 -7.42
CA ILE A 113 6.10 7.61 -5.95
C ILE A 113 6.76 8.81 -5.28
N THR A 114 6.20 9.28 -4.17
CA THR A 114 6.72 10.45 -3.47
C THR A 114 7.06 10.08 -2.04
N VAL A 115 8.33 10.18 -1.71
CA VAL A 115 8.92 9.60 -0.51
C VAL A 115 9.40 10.75 0.37
N ARG A 116 8.90 10.80 1.61
CA ARG A 116 9.41 11.70 2.64
C ARG A 116 10.43 10.96 3.50
N ARG A 117 11.52 11.64 3.85
CA ARG A 117 12.52 11.14 4.78
C ARG A 117 11.88 10.86 6.14
N VAL A 118 12.21 9.70 6.70
CA VAL A 118 11.92 9.37 8.10
C VAL A 118 13.25 9.44 8.84
N ALA A 119 13.28 10.08 10.01
CA ALA A 119 14.48 10.12 10.84
C ALA A 119 14.91 8.68 11.16
N ASP A 120 16.20 8.38 10.97
CA ASP A 120 16.77 7.03 11.11
C ASP A 120 16.08 5.95 10.24
N GLY A 121 15.37 6.37 9.20
CA GLY A 121 14.62 5.49 8.32
C GLY A 121 15.54 4.72 7.36
N PHE A 122 15.46 3.39 7.38
CA PHE A 122 16.30 2.52 6.55
C PHE A 122 16.07 2.72 5.03
N VAL A 123 14.82 2.59 4.58
CA VAL A 123 14.48 2.62 3.14
C VAL A 123 14.31 4.06 2.62
N SER A 124 13.68 4.95 3.39
CA SER A 124 13.44 6.32 2.92
C SER A 124 14.73 7.12 2.79
N THR A 125 15.73 6.91 3.66
CA THR A 125 17.07 7.51 3.52
C THR A 125 17.74 7.02 2.23
N TYR A 126 17.77 5.71 2.00
CA TYR A 126 18.34 5.11 0.78
C TYR A 126 17.69 5.69 -0.50
N LEU A 127 16.35 5.77 -0.54
CA LEU A 127 15.64 6.29 -1.71
C LEU A 127 15.92 7.77 -2.02
N LEU A 128 16.32 8.55 -1.02
CA LEU A 128 16.62 9.97 -1.19
C LEU A 128 18.11 10.23 -1.44
N ASP A 129 19.00 9.46 -0.82
CA ASP A 129 20.44 9.74 -0.81
C ASP A 129 21.24 8.96 -1.85
N GLU A 130 20.80 7.74 -2.18
CA GLU A 130 21.61 6.81 -2.98
C GLU A 130 21.02 6.55 -4.37
N VAL A 131 19.69 6.61 -4.50
CA VAL A 131 18.99 6.29 -5.76
C VAL A 131 19.27 7.33 -6.84
N LYS A 132 19.50 6.83 -8.06
CA LYS A 132 19.83 7.63 -9.24
C LYS A 132 18.95 7.27 -10.42
N VAL A 133 18.84 8.20 -11.37
CA VAL A 133 18.22 7.92 -12.66
C VAL A 133 18.96 6.77 -13.34
N GLY A 134 18.21 5.78 -13.81
CA GLY A 134 18.73 4.55 -14.39
C GLY A 134 18.62 3.33 -13.48
N ASP A 135 18.50 3.52 -12.17
CA ASP A 135 18.35 2.39 -11.22
C ASP A 135 17.09 1.58 -11.51
N ILE A 136 17.15 0.28 -11.22
CA ILE A 136 16.06 -0.66 -11.49
C ILE A 136 15.59 -1.27 -10.18
N PHE A 137 14.29 -1.17 -9.94
CA PHE A 137 13.60 -1.78 -8.81
C PHE A 137 12.66 -2.88 -9.26
N GLN A 138 12.45 -3.84 -8.38
CA GLN A 138 11.31 -4.74 -8.49
C GLN A 138 10.14 -4.17 -7.70
N SER A 139 8.92 -4.43 -8.18
CA SER A 139 7.71 -3.99 -7.51
C SER A 139 6.56 -4.97 -7.65
N THR A 140 5.55 -4.88 -6.77
CA THR A 140 4.26 -5.52 -6.98
C THR A 140 3.45 -4.76 -8.04
N SER A 141 2.42 -5.41 -8.60
CA SER A 141 1.35 -4.66 -9.26
C SER A 141 0.65 -3.70 -8.26
N PRO A 142 -0.04 -2.64 -8.74
CA PRO A 142 -0.83 -1.75 -7.90
C PRO A 142 -1.82 -2.50 -7.01
N SER A 143 -1.98 -2.02 -5.77
CA SER A 143 -2.82 -2.61 -4.74
C SER A 143 -3.39 -1.53 -3.81
N GLY A 144 -4.26 -1.93 -2.89
CA GLY A 144 -4.92 -1.03 -1.94
C GLY A 144 -6.39 -0.76 -2.27
N GLN A 145 -7.12 -0.35 -1.24
CA GLN A 145 -8.57 -0.10 -1.29
C GLN A 145 -8.93 1.38 -1.01
N PHE A 146 -7.92 2.24 -0.88
CA PHE A 146 -8.09 3.67 -0.61
C PHE A 146 -8.31 4.45 -1.90
N TYR A 147 -9.40 4.15 -2.60
CA TYR A 147 -9.81 4.84 -3.82
C TYR A 147 -11.28 5.29 -3.73
N HIS A 148 -11.65 6.24 -4.59
CA HIS A 148 -13.03 6.70 -4.71
C HIS A 148 -13.90 5.69 -5.46
N ASN A 149 -15.07 5.38 -4.89
CA ASN A 149 -16.10 4.57 -5.54
C ASN A 149 -17.30 5.46 -5.88
N PRO A 150 -17.57 5.72 -7.18
CA PRO A 150 -18.61 6.64 -7.60
C PRO A 150 -20.03 6.19 -7.27
N ILE A 151 -20.25 4.91 -6.95
CA ILE A 151 -21.60 4.36 -6.67
C ILE A 151 -22.08 4.79 -5.28
N PHE A 152 -21.18 4.88 -4.29
CA PHE A 152 -21.57 5.06 -2.89
C PHE A 152 -20.67 5.99 -2.08
N HIS A 153 -19.67 6.62 -2.70
CA HIS A 153 -18.91 7.71 -2.07
C HIS A 153 -19.47 9.10 -2.41
N GLY A 154 -20.38 9.21 -3.37
CA GLY A 154 -20.92 10.48 -3.82
C GLY A 154 -19.88 11.33 -4.55
N GLU A 155 -20.22 12.58 -4.80
CA GLU A 155 -19.40 13.50 -5.61
C GLU A 155 -18.70 14.57 -4.77
N ASP A 156 -18.98 14.67 -3.47
CA ASP A 156 -18.48 15.72 -2.59
C ASP A 156 -17.56 15.13 -1.52
N LEU A 157 -16.25 15.41 -1.66
CA LEU A 157 -15.18 14.70 -0.97
C LEU A 157 -14.38 15.66 -0.09
N VAL A 158 -14.12 15.27 1.15
CA VAL A 158 -13.27 16.01 2.08
C VAL A 158 -11.98 15.22 2.29
N PHE A 159 -10.85 15.78 1.87
CA PHE A 159 -9.53 15.19 2.05
C PHE A 159 -8.82 15.83 3.23
N LEU A 160 -8.54 15.04 4.26
CA LEU A 160 -7.80 15.44 5.44
C LEU A 160 -6.38 14.85 5.32
N ALA A 161 -5.44 15.69 4.91
CA ALA A 161 -4.07 15.30 4.60
C ALA A 161 -3.09 15.78 5.67
N GLY A 162 -2.09 14.97 5.99
CA GLY A 162 -0.98 15.35 6.88
C GLY A 162 0.39 15.01 6.28
N GLY A 163 1.24 16.02 6.04
CA GLY A 163 2.56 15.82 5.46
C GLY A 163 2.55 14.96 4.18
N SER A 164 3.28 13.84 4.17
CA SER A 164 3.34 12.91 3.02
C SER A 164 2.05 12.12 2.77
N GLY A 165 1.07 12.19 3.69
CA GLY A 165 -0.29 11.67 3.46
C GLY A 165 -1.04 12.37 2.32
N ILE A 166 -0.49 13.46 1.77
CA ILE A 166 -1.01 14.09 0.55
C ILE A 166 -0.91 13.19 -0.69
N THR A 167 -0.01 12.22 -0.70
CA THR A 167 0.35 11.46 -1.91
C THR A 167 -0.81 10.71 -2.59
N PRO A 168 -1.67 9.94 -1.89
CA PRO A 168 -2.86 9.35 -2.53
C PRO A 168 -3.85 10.42 -2.99
N PHE A 169 -4.02 11.51 -2.22
CA PHE A 169 -4.91 12.61 -2.60
C PHE A 169 -4.41 13.35 -3.83
N MET A 170 -3.10 13.48 -4.01
CA MET A 170 -2.55 14.11 -5.20
C MET A 170 -2.86 13.30 -6.45
N SER A 171 -2.85 11.96 -6.37
CA SER A 171 -3.31 11.09 -7.46
C SER A 171 -4.78 11.34 -7.80
N MET A 172 -5.65 11.41 -6.79
CA MET A 172 -7.08 11.69 -6.97
C MET A 172 -7.33 13.09 -7.53
N ILE A 173 -6.66 14.11 -6.99
CA ILE A 173 -6.76 15.51 -7.44
C ILE A 173 -6.31 15.60 -8.89
N ARG A 174 -5.16 15.01 -9.25
CA ARG A 174 -4.65 15.00 -10.63
C ARG A 174 -5.65 14.32 -11.57
N GLU A 175 -6.17 13.14 -11.22
CA GLU A 175 -7.17 12.44 -12.03
C GLU A 175 -8.43 13.30 -12.26
N ILE A 176 -8.97 13.85 -11.17
CA ILE A 176 -10.23 14.60 -11.20
C ILE A 176 -10.08 15.88 -12.02
N THR A 177 -8.96 16.59 -11.87
CA THR A 177 -8.72 17.86 -12.58
C THR A 177 -8.21 17.68 -14.01
N ASP A 178 -7.45 16.62 -14.30
CA ASP A 178 -6.95 16.34 -15.67
C ASP A 178 -8.04 15.76 -16.58
N CYS A 179 -9.00 15.01 -16.02
CA CYS A 179 -10.10 14.39 -16.76
C CYS A 179 -11.44 15.13 -16.60
N ASP A 180 -11.46 16.28 -15.92
CA ASP A 180 -12.64 17.10 -15.64
C ASP A 180 -13.82 16.29 -15.07
N LEU A 181 -13.52 15.44 -14.08
CA LEU A 181 -14.51 14.56 -13.49
C LEU A 181 -15.43 15.36 -12.55
N ASN A 182 -16.74 15.08 -12.61
CA ASN A 182 -17.75 15.74 -11.76
C ASN A 182 -17.63 15.32 -10.29
N ARG A 183 -16.63 15.84 -9.58
CA ARG A 183 -16.39 15.65 -8.14
C ARG A 183 -15.87 16.96 -7.55
N ARG A 184 -16.41 17.36 -6.39
CA ARG A 184 -15.93 18.47 -5.57
C ARG A 184 -14.99 17.95 -4.50
N ILE A 185 -13.87 18.65 -4.31
CA ILE A 185 -12.83 18.31 -3.35
C ILE A 185 -12.62 19.47 -2.39
N HIS A 186 -12.72 19.19 -1.10
CA HIS A 186 -12.30 20.05 0.00
C HIS A 186 -11.03 19.46 0.61
N LEU A 187 -9.86 19.99 0.24
CA LEU A 187 -8.59 19.57 0.81
C LEU A 187 -8.25 20.43 2.03
N ILE A 188 -8.19 19.82 3.21
CA ILE A 188 -7.62 20.41 4.42
C ILE A 188 -6.27 19.75 4.66
N TYR A 189 -5.18 20.50 4.45
CA TYR A 189 -3.82 20.00 4.44
C TYR A 189 -3.00 20.53 5.63
N GLY A 190 -2.80 19.67 6.63
CA GLY A 190 -1.99 19.94 7.81
C GLY A 190 -0.49 19.71 7.56
N ASN A 191 0.32 20.72 7.87
CA ASN A 191 1.78 20.66 7.75
C ASN A 191 2.45 21.30 8.98
N ARG A 192 3.69 20.89 9.28
CA ARG A 192 4.44 21.49 10.39
C ARG A 192 4.88 22.92 10.07
N ILE A 193 5.54 23.09 8.93
CA ILE A 193 6.09 24.36 8.46
C ILE A 193 5.78 24.56 6.98
N ILE A 194 5.79 25.82 6.52
CA ILE A 194 5.41 26.20 5.16
C ILE A 194 6.38 25.66 4.09
N ASN A 195 7.68 25.63 4.41
CA ASN A 195 8.73 25.24 3.46
C ASN A 195 8.78 23.73 3.18
N ASP A 196 7.98 22.93 3.89
CA ASP A 196 7.93 21.48 3.74
C ASP A 196 6.55 20.98 3.29
N ILE A 197 5.73 21.88 2.72
CA ILE A 197 4.45 21.54 2.09
C ILE A 197 4.74 20.87 0.74
N ILE A 198 4.46 19.58 0.63
CA ILE A 198 4.69 18.79 -0.57
C ILE A 198 3.66 19.20 -1.65
N PHE A 199 4.10 19.33 -2.90
CA PHE A 199 3.28 19.75 -4.06
C PHE A 199 2.62 21.13 -3.96
N LYS A 200 3.05 22.00 -3.04
CA LYS A 200 2.41 23.31 -2.77
C LYS A 200 2.06 24.09 -4.05
N GLY A 201 3.06 24.32 -4.90
CA GLY A 201 2.89 25.11 -6.12
C GLY A 201 1.96 24.45 -7.15
N GLU A 202 1.91 23.12 -7.22
CA GLU A 202 0.97 22.42 -8.11
C GLU A 202 -0.46 22.52 -7.58
N ILE A 203 -0.66 22.30 -6.28
CA ILE A 203 -1.96 22.37 -5.62
C ILE A 203 -2.55 23.78 -5.76
N GLU A 204 -1.75 24.83 -5.50
CA GLU A 204 -2.16 26.23 -5.66
C GLU A 204 -2.60 26.53 -7.10
N LYS A 205 -1.81 26.09 -8.10
CA LYS A 205 -2.15 26.27 -9.53
C LYS A 205 -3.42 25.54 -9.93
N ARG A 206 -3.63 24.31 -9.45
CA ARG A 206 -4.84 23.53 -9.74
C ARG A 206 -6.06 24.15 -9.08
N SER A 207 -5.97 24.54 -7.81
CA SER A 207 -7.04 25.21 -7.06
C SER A 207 -7.47 26.53 -7.74
N ALA A 208 -6.51 27.33 -8.22
CA ALA A 208 -6.81 28.56 -8.95
C ALA A 208 -7.52 28.31 -10.31
N ARG A 209 -7.28 27.16 -10.95
CA ARG A 209 -7.82 26.81 -12.27
C ARG A 209 -9.15 26.07 -12.20
N HIS A 210 -9.35 25.23 -11.18
CA HIS A 210 -10.46 24.28 -11.10
C HIS A 210 -11.37 24.63 -9.91
N LYS A 211 -12.59 25.11 -10.22
CA LYS A 211 -13.57 25.56 -9.20
C LYS A 211 -14.06 24.45 -8.27
N ASN A 212 -13.89 23.19 -8.67
CA ASN A 212 -14.25 22.02 -7.87
C ASN A 212 -13.13 21.56 -6.92
N LEU A 213 -12.02 22.30 -6.81
CA LEU A 213 -10.97 22.04 -5.84
C LEU A 213 -10.80 23.24 -4.90
N THR A 214 -11.20 23.07 -3.64
CA THR A 214 -10.98 24.03 -2.57
C THR A 214 -9.86 23.53 -1.67
N VAL A 215 -8.88 24.39 -1.36
CA VAL A 215 -7.70 24.01 -0.58
C VAL A 215 -7.51 24.94 0.60
N HIS A 216 -7.36 24.35 1.78
CA HIS A 216 -7.04 25.00 3.04
C HIS A 216 -5.79 24.37 3.62
N THR A 217 -4.78 25.18 3.95
CA THR A 217 -3.52 24.69 4.53
C THR A 217 -3.38 25.18 5.96
N ALA A 218 -3.27 24.25 6.91
CA ALA A 218 -3.07 24.53 8.32
C ALA A 218 -1.61 24.25 8.74
N ILE A 219 -1.00 25.19 9.46
CA ILE A 219 0.40 25.13 9.90
C ILE A 219 0.49 25.00 11.42
N SER A 220 1.07 23.91 11.92
CA SER A 220 1.18 23.66 13.37
C SER A 220 2.33 24.42 14.05
N GLU A 221 3.40 24.74 13.30
CA GLU A 221 4.56 25.50 13.79
C GLU A 221 4.79 26.72 12.88
N PRO A 222 3.88 27.72 12.91
CA PRO A 222 3.97 28.87 12.03
C PRO A 222 5.15 29.78 12.40
N ALA A 223 5.80 30.36 11.40
CA ALA A 223 6.75 31.44 11.63
C ALA A 223 6.05 32.68 12.20
N ASN A 224 6.79 33.52 12.94
CA ASN A 224 6.27 34.76 13.50
C ASN A 224 5.61 35.62 12.41
N GLY A 225 4.36 36.05 12.66
CA GLY A 225 3.59 36.89 11.74
C GLY A 225 2.88 36.14 10.61
N TYR A 226 2.87 34.80 10.61
CA TYR A 226 2.04 34.03 9.69
C TYR A 226 0.55 34.33 9.90
N LYS A 227 -0.16 34.60 8.80
CA LYS A 227 -1.57 35.02 8.80
C LYS A 227 -2.54 33.96 8.28
N GLY A 228 -2.04 32.77 7.91
CA GLY A 228 -2.89 31.67 7.43
C GLY A 228 -3.44 30.83 8.59
N LEU A 229 -4.11 29.73 8.25
CA LEU A 229 -4.67 28.81 9.25
C LEU A 229 -3.56 28.14 10.06
N THR A 230 -3.73 28.09 11.38
CA THR A 230 -2.75 27.52 12.32
C THR A 230 -3.35 26.39 13.14
N GLY A 231 -2.48 25.51 13.64
CA GLY A 231 -2.87 24.42 14.53
C GLY A 231 -3.20 23.13 13.78
N PHE A 232 -3.96 22.26 14.45
CA PHE A 232 -4.36 20.95 13.94
C PHE A 232 -5.75 21.00 13.29
N ILE A 233 -6.07 19.95 12.52
CA ILE A 233 -7.36 19.80 11.84
C ILE A 233 -8.43 19.39 12.88
N SER A 234 -9.00 20.36 13.58
CA SER A 234 -10.01 20.15 14.62
C SER A 234 -11.43 20.09 14.06
N ALA A 235 -12.38 19.65 14.87
CA ALA A 235 -13.81 19.66 14.54
C ALA A 235 -14.30 21.08 14.20
N GLU A 236 -13.85 22.08 14.97
CA GLU A 236 -14.18 23.48 14.76
C GLU A 236 -13.66 23.97 13.41
N LEU A 237 -12.41 23.64 13.07
CA LEU A 237 -11.83 24.02 11.78
C LEU A 237 -12.54 23.35 10.61
N ILE A 238 -12.85 22.05 10.71
CA ILE A 238 -13.61 21.34 9.67
C ILE A 238 -14.99 22.00 9.48
N LYS A 239 -15.68 22.32 10.57
CA LYS A 239 -17.00 22.96 10.53
C LYS A 239 -16.96 24.37 9.92
N GLU A 240 -15.89 25.13 10.19
CA GLU A 240 -15.67 26.46 9.61
C GLU A 240 -15.43 26.40 8.10
N LEU A 241 -14.63 25.43 7.64
CA LEU A 241 -14.17 25.36 6.26
C LEU A 241 -15.07 24.54 5.32
N VAL A 242 -15.86 23.61 5.88
CA VAL A 242 -16.68 22.68 5.10
C VAL A 242 -18.15 22.84 5.51
N GLU A 243 -18.86 23.68 4.76
CA GLU A 243 -20.31 23.85 4.87
C GLU A 243 -21.02 22.52 4.62
N ASN A 244 -22.13 22.22 5.32
CA ASN A 244 -22.94 21.01 5.10
C ASN A 244 -22.11 19.71 5.04
N HIS A 245 -21.27 19.47 6.06
CA HIS A 245 -20.35 18.33 6.07
C HIS A 245 -21.03 16.95 6.19
N ASP A 246 -22.28 16.90 6.66
CA ASP A 246 -22.99 15.66 7.00
C ASP A 246 -23.20 14.68 5.84
N ASP A 247 -23.21 15.17 4.59
CA ASP A 247 -23.43 14.36 3.38
C ASP A 247 -22.14 14.05 2.60
N LYS A 248 -20.98 14.46 3.13
CA LYS A 248 -19.70 14.32 2.43
C LYS A 248 -18.95 13.05 2.78
N MET A 249 -18.12 12.56 1.85
CA MET A 249 -17.20 11.45 2.11
C MET A 249 -15.85 11.99 2.56
N PHE A 250 -15.44 11.62 3.77
CA PHE A 250 -14.16 11.99 4.35
C PHE A 250 -13.10 10.96 4.04
N TYR A 251 -11.94 11.43 3.58
CA TYR A 251 -10.75 10.62 3.43
C TYR A 251 -9.63 11.17 4.32
N VAL A 252 -8.96 10.28 5.05
CA VAL A 252 -7.91 10.64 6.01
C VAL A 252 -6.62 9.91 5.65
N CYS A 253 -5.55 10.67 5.45
CA CYS A 253 -4.21 10.12 5.24
C CYS A 253 -3.13 11.02 5.83
N GLY A 254 -2.27 10.47 6.69
CA GLY A 254 -1.25 11.26 7.39
C GLY A 254 -0.36 10.43 8.32
N PRO A 255 0.32 11.07 9.30
CA PRO A 255 1.04 10.36 10.36
C PRO A 255 0.09 9.77 11.40
N GLU A 256 0.54 8.75 12.15
CA GLU A 256 -0.23 8.09 13.23
C GLU A 256 -0.96 9.09 14.15
N ALA A 257 -0.23 10.08 14.66
CA ALA A 257 -0.78 11.09 15.57
C ALA A 257 -1.98 11.87 14.96
N MET A 258 -1.98 12.06 13.64
CA MET A 258 -3.10 12.71 12.95
C MET A 258 -4.34 11.83 12.96
N TYR A 259 -4.22 10.51 12.77
CA TYR A 259 -5.39 9.63 12.80
C TYR A 259 -6.05 9.64 14.18
N THR A 260 -5.27 9.47 15.24
CA THR A 260 -5.78 9.47 16.61
C THR A 260 -6.53 10.76 16.93
N PHE A 261 -5.98 11.91 16.50
CA PHE A 261 -6.61 13.21 16.69
C PHE A 261 -7.85 13.37 15.80
N VAL A 262 -7.69 13.32 14.47
CA VAL A 262 -8.73 13.68 13.50
C VAL A 262 -9.92 12.73 13.54
N LEU A 263 -9.72 11.43 13.80
CA LEU A 263 -10.86 10.51 13.90
C LEU A 263 -11.75 10.83 15.11
N ALA A 264 -11.16 11.26 16.23
CA ALA A 264 -11.93 11.74 17.38
C ALA A 264 -12.65 13.08 17.08
N GLU A 265 -12.03 13.96 16.29
CA GLU A 265 -12.66 15.20 15.83
C GLU A 265 -13.85 14.95 14.89
N LEU A 266 -13.74 13.96 13.99
CA LEU A 266 -14.85 13.54 13.13
C LEU A 266 -16.00 12.91 13.94
N GLU A 267 -15.68 12.18 15.00
CA GLU A 267 -16.68 11.64 15.94
C GLU A 267 -17.43 12.76 16.68
N LYS A 268 -16.72 13.81 17.13
CA LYS A 268 -17.35 15.01 17.73
C LYS A 268 -18.32 15.71 16.77
N LEU A 269 -18.02 15.69 15.47
CA LEU A 269 -18.90 16.21 14.42
C LEU A 269 -20.06 15.27 14.08
N GLY A 270 -20.11 14.08 14.65
CA GLY A 270 -21.16 13.09 14.37
C GLY A 270 -21.01 12.43 13.01
N ILE A 271 -19.84 12.49 12.37
CA ILE A 271 -19.63 11.87 11.06
C ILE A 271 -19.69 10.34 11.21
N PRO A 272 -20.65 9.65 10.57
CA PRO A 272 -20.76 8.21 10.67
C PRO A 272 -19.56 7.52 10.01
N GLY A 273 -19.04 6.46 10.63
CA GLY A 273 -17.86 5.73 10.12
C GLY A 273 -17.98 5.23 8.67
N ARG A 274 -19.19 5.02 8.15
CA ARG A 274 -19.41 4.67 6.72
C ARG A 274 -19.01 5.77 5.73
N GLN A 275 -18.98 7.02 6.19
CA GLN A 275 -18.52 8.21 5.46
C GLN A 275 -17.03 8.51 5.69
N ILE A 276 -16.31 7.67 6.45
CA ILE A 276 -14.89 7.87 6.72
C ILE A 276 -14.11 6.76 6.05
N ARG A 277 -13.16 7.15 5.21
CA ARG A 277 -12.12 6.31 4.63
C ARG A 277 -10.81 6.75 5.22
N ALA A 278 -10.07 5.82 5.82
CA ALA A 278 -8.75 6.10 6.35
C ALA A 278 -7.77 5.12 5.72
N GLU A 279 -6.66 5.64 5.20
CA GLU A 279 -5.51 4.80 4.85
C GLU A 279 -4.83 4.35 6.16
N VAL A 280 -4.12 3.22 6.15
CA VAL A 280 -3.46 2.73 7.37
C VAL A 280 -2.00 3.16 7.42
N PHE A 281 -1.55 3.65 8.58
CA PHE A 281 -0.14 3.96 8.81
C PHE A 281 0.68 2.70 9.11
N GLY A 282 2.00 2.78 8.90
CA GLY A 282 2.94 1.69 9.19
C GLY A 282 3.13 1.43 10.69
N PRO A 283 4.23 0.75 11.07
CA PRO A 283 4.59 0.55 12.48
C PRO A 283 4.60 1.88 13.25
N PRO A 284 4.07 1.91 14.50
CA PRO A 284 4.13 3.10 15.34
C PRO A 284 5.58 3.49 15.61
N ALA A 285 5.81 4.79 15.79
CA ALA A 285 7.15 5.31 16.07
C ALA A 285 7.68 4.86 17.44
N ASP A 286 6.78 4.77 18.44
CA ASP A 286 7.05 4.20 19.75
C ASP A 286 6.01 3.11 20.04
N ILE A 287 6.44 1.85 20.04
CA ILE A 287 5.56 0.73 20.38
C ILE A 287 5.28 0.66 21.89
N LYS A 288 6.18 1.18 22.73
CA LYS A 288 6.02 1.17 24.20
C LYS A 288 4.90 2.10 24.65
N SER A 289 4.64 3.18 23.88
CA SER A 289 3.52 4.09 24.15
C SER A 289 2.16 3.52 23.74
N GLN A 290 2.11 2.36 23.07
CA GLN A 290 0.85 1.77 22.64
C GLN A 290 0.11 1.13 23.81
N PRO A 291 -1.21 1.31 23.92
CA PRO A 291 -2.01 0.69 24.97
C PRO A 291 -1.85 -0.83 25.01
N GLY A 292 -1.52 -1.38 26.18
CA GLY A 292 -1.36 -2.81 26.40
C GLY A 292 0.05 -3.35 26.16
N TRP A 293 1.04 -2.51 25.87
CA TRP A 293 2.44 -2.94 25.87
C TRP A 293 2.85 -3.44 27.27
N PRO A 294 3.49 -4.63 27.39
CA PRO A 294 3.85 -5.18 28.70
C PRO A 294 5.05 -4.46 29.33
N GLU A 295 4.93 -4.09 30.61
CA GLU A 295 6.00 -3.42 31.38
C GLU A 295 7.25 -4.29 31.58
N TYR A 296 7.11 -5.61 31.54
CA TYR A 296 8.20 -6.56 31.74
C TYR A 296 9.07 -6.78 30.49
N VAL A 297 8.72 -6.21 29.34
CA VAL A 297 9.49 -6.32 28.09
C VAL A 297 10.13 -4.99 27.74
N SER A 298 11.47 -4.99 27.71
CA SER A 298 12.26 -3.88 27.18
C SER A 298 12.29 -3.89 25.66
N LEU A 299 12.40 -2.72 25.03
CA LEU A 299 12.52 -2.61 23.57
C LEU A 299 13.80 -3.27 23.03
N ASP A 300 14.84 -3.36 23.87
CA ASP A 300 16.11 -3.98 23.53
C ASP A 300 16.15 -5.49 23.79
N ASP A 301 15.10 -6.06 24.38
CA ASP A 301 15.02 -7.50 24.61
C ASP A 301 15.08 -8.25 23.28
N SER A 302 15.70 -9.43 23.31
CA SER A 302 15.81 -10.29 22.15
C SER A 302 15.40 -11.72 22.48
N PHE A 303 14.53 -12.25 21.63
CA PHE A 303 13.94 -13.57 21.77
C PHE A 303 14.36 -14.48 20.63
N ASP A 304 14.42 -15.78 20.92
CA ASP A 304 14.64 -16.81 19.91
C ASP A 304 13.36 -17.08 19.13
N VAL A 305 13.44 -16.96 17.81
CA VAL A 305 12.34 -17.27 16.90
C VAL A 305 12.75 -18.48 16.07
N LYS A 306 12.17 -19.62 16.40
CA LYS A 306 12.35 -20.86 15.66
C LYS A 306 11.37 -20.92 14.50
N ILE A 307 11.90 -20.98 13.28
CA ILE A 307 11.08 -21.22 12.09
C ILE A 307 10.99 -22.73 11.86
N LYS A 308 9.78 -23.29 11.87
CA LYS A 308 9.57 -24.73 11.68
C LYS A 308 10.14 -25.20 10.33
N GLY A 309 11.11 -26.10 10.38
CA GLY A 309 11.80 -26.63 9.19
C GLY A 309 12.95 -25.76 8.69
N ASN A 310 13.35 -24.72 9.44
CA ASN A 310 14.43 -23.81 9.10
C ASN A 310 15.25 -23.45 10.35
N THR A 311 16.07 -22.40 10.29
CA THR A 311 16.94 -21.96 11.38
C THR A 311 16.19 -21.21 12.49
N THR A 312 16.82 -21.11 13.65
CA THR A 312 16.42 -20.16 14.71
C THR A 312 17.12 -18.83 14.45
N ILE A 313 16.40 -17.73 14.64
CA ILE A 313 16.93 -16.37 14.53
C ILE A 313 16.69 -15.59 15.83
N LYS A 314 17.42 -14.51 16.02
CA LYS A 314 17.15 -13.54 17.08
C LYS A 314 16.21 -12.44 16.56
N ALA A 315 15.13 -12.19 17.28
CA ALA A 315 14.23 -11.08 17.00
C ALA A 315 14.24 -10.08 18.17
N LYS A 316 14.23 -8.79 17.85
CA LYS A 316 14.15 -7.72 18.85
C LYS A 316 12.69 -7.41 19.20
N ALA A 317 12.43 -7.14 20.47
CA ALA A 317 11.11 -6.79 20.96
C ALA A 317 10.61 -5.44 20.45
N GLY A 318 11.51 -4.45 20.31
CA GLY A 318 11.15 -3.07 19.93
C GLY A 318 10.84 -2.83 18.45
N GLU A 319 10.84 -3.86 17.61
CA GLU A 319 10.53 -3.72 16.18
C GLU A 319 9.59 -4.83 15.70
N PRO A 320 8.91 -4.62 14.56
CA PRO A 320 8.13 -5.69 13.94
C PRO A 320 8.98 -6.92 13.65
N LEU A 321 8.46 -8.10 14.00
CA LEU A 321 9.06 -9.42 13.77
C LEU A 321 9.53 -9.60 12.31
N MET A 322 8.80 -9.01 11.35
CA MET A 322 9.19 -9.02 9.95
C MET A 322 10.56 -8.41 9.68
N ASN A 323 10.96 -7.35 10.38
CA ASN A 323 12.26 -6.72 10.18
C ASN A 323 13.40 -7.64 10.63
N SER A 324 13.21 -8.36 11.75
CA SER A 324 14.16 -9.36 12.22
C SER A 324 14.26 -10.56 11.26
N LEU A 325 13.14 -11.02 10.70
CA LEU A 325 13.11 -12.06 9.67
C LEU A 325 13.88 -11.63 8.40
N GLU A 326 13.66 -10.41 7.93
CA GLU A 326 14.33 -9.86 6.74
C GLU A 326 15.85 -9.75 6.93
N ARG A 327 16.31 -9.31 8.11
CA ARG A 327 17.75 -9.28 8.43
C ARG A 327 18.38 -10.66 8.47
N ALA A 328 17.60 -11.69 8.80
CA ALA A 328 18.05 -13.08 8.76
C ALA A 328 17.91 -13.73 7.36
N GLY A 329 17.53 -12.96 6.32
CA GLY A 329 17.33 -13.46 4.97
C GLY A 329 16.01 -14.22 4.75
N ILE A 330 15.08 -14.16 5.70
CA ILE A 330 13.78 -14.85 5.63
C ILE A 330 12.72 -13.87 5.15
N VAL A 331 12.28 -14.05 3.90
CA VAL A 331 11.31 -13.15 3.26
C VAL A 331 9.89 -13.67 3.45
N VAL A 332 9.09 -12.95 4.23
CA VAL A 332 7.64 -13.16 4.34
C VAL A 332 6.93 -12.33 3.28
N THR A 333 5.95 -12.90 2.58
CA THR A 333 5.18 -12.15 1.59
C THR A 333 4.40 -11.02 2.27
N ALA A 334 4.60 -9.78 1.87
CA ALA A 334 3.92 -8.63 2.45
C ALA A 334 3.57 -7.58 1.38
N SER A 335 2.47 -6.85 1.61
CA SER A 335 2.11 -5.66 0.82
C SER A 335 2.03 -4.43 1.73
N CYS A 336 0.92 -4.24 2.43
CA CYS A 336 0.65 -2.99 3.17
C CYS A 336 1.66 -2.62 4.28
N ARG A 337 2.36 -3.60 4.88
CA ARG A 337 3.19 -3.45 6.09
C ARG A 337 2.56 -2.61 7.23
N SER A 338 1.24 -2.58 7.29
CA SER A 338 0.42 -1.84 8.27
C SER A 338 -0.55 -2.76 9.01
N GLY A 339 -0.44 -4.08 8.79
CA GLY A 339 -1.27 -5.06 9.48
C GLY A 339 -2.69 -5.23 8.94
N GLU A 340 -3.02 -4.66 7.78
CA GLU A 340 -4.37 -4.70 7.21
C GLU A 340 -4.58 -5.78 6.14
N CYS A 341 -3.66 -5.90 5.16
CA CYS A 341 -3.90 -6.73 3.97
C CYS A 341 -3.89 -8.26 4.20
N SER A 342 -3.46 -8.71 5.38
CA SER A 342 -3.28 -10.13 5.74
C SER A 342 -2.32 -10.96 4.86
N LEU A 343 -1.57 -10.38 3.92
CA LEU A 343 -0.65 -11.17 3.08
C LEU A 343 0.53 -11.76 3.86
N CYS A 344 0.98 -11.09 4.92
CA CYS A 344 2.07 -11.55 5.78
C CYS A 344 1.66 -12.62 6.81
N ARG A 345 0.40 -13.05 6.78
CA ARG A 345 -0.19 -13.97 7.75
C ARG A 345 0.70 -15.19 7.95
N THR A 346 1.19 -15.34 9.18
CA THR A 346 2.13 -16.39 9.58
C THR A 346 1.51 -17.14 10.75
N LYS A 347 1.62 -18.48 10.75
CA LYS A 347 1.08 -19.30 11.83
C LYS A 347 2.05 -19.26 13.01
N LEU A 348 1.56 -18.82 14.16
CA LEU A 348 2.24 -18.95 15.45
C LEU A 348 1.95 -20.35 15.99
N ILE A 349 3.00 -21.12 16.27
CA ILE A 349 2.93 -22.46 16.86
C ILE A 349 2.99 -22.36 18.37
N SER A 350 3.91 -21.54 18.90
CA SER A 350 4.06 -21.26 20.32
C SER A 350 4.68 -19.87 20.54
N GLY A 351 4.55 -19.36 21.76
CA GLY A 351 5.01 -18.03 22.15
C GLY A 351 3.90 -16.98 22.10
N LYS A 352 4.27 -15.71 22.35
CA LYS A 352 3.36 -14.57 22.36
C LYS A 352 3.95 -13.37 21.63
N VAL A 353 3.07 -12.68 20.92
CA VAL A 353 3.38 -11.41 20.27
C VAL A 353 2.40 -10.33 20.71
N PHE A 354 2.86 -9.10 20.72
CA PHE A 354 2.01 -7.93 20.84
C PHE A 354 1.57 -7.43 19.46
N HIS A 355 0.27 -7.14 19.34
CA HIS A 355 -0.31 -6.38 18.25
C HIS A 355 -1.03 -5.19 18.85
N HIS A 356 -0.69 -3.97 18.44
CA HIS A 356 -1.45 -2.79 18.83
C HIS A 356 -2.88 -2.83 18.24
N ASN A 357 -3.79 -2.05 18.82
CA ASN A 357 -5.23 -2.14 18.54
C ASN A 357 -5.65 -1.82 17.10
N ASN A 358 -4.82 -1.10 16.33
CA ASN A 358 -5.17 -0.73 14.96
C ASN A 358 -4.89 -1.83 13.93
N VAL A 359 -4.16 -2.90 14.30
CA VAL A 359 -3.93 -4.06 13.43
C VAL A 359 -5.26 -4.77 13.15
N LYS A 360 -5.63 -4.90 11.88
CA LYS A 360 -6.88 -5.54 11.44
C LYS A 360 -6.75 -7.07 11.38
N LEU A 361 -6.46 -7.69 12.52
CA LEU A 361 -6.50 -9.16 12.65
C LEU A 361 -7.92 -9.67 12.45
N ARG A 362 -8.07 -10.70 11.62
CA ARG A 362 -9.38 -11.34 11.39
C ARG A 362 -9.76 -12.18 12.60
N LYS A 363 -11.06 -12.45 12.76
CA LYS A 363 -11.55 -13.41 13.77
C LYS A 363 -10.88 -14.79 13.62
N SER A 364 -10.68 -15.24 12.38
CA SER A 364 -9.95 -16.47 12.07
C SER A 364 -8.47 -16.41 12.44
N ASP A 365 -7.86 -15.22 12.46
CA ASP A 365 -6.45 -15.10 12.82
C ASP A 365 -6.28 -15.35 14.31
N ARG A 366 -7.14 -14.73 15.13
CA ARG A 366 -7.18 -14.96 16.58
C ARG A 366 -7.56 -16.39 16.94
N ALA A 367 -8.52 -16.99 16.24
CA ALA A 367 -9.01 -18.34 16.55
C ALA A 367 -8.02 -19.46 16.18
N PHE A 368 -7.11 -19.21 15.24
CA PHE A 368 -6.17 -20.21 14.74
C PHE A 368 -4.71 -19.75 14.84
N ASP A 369 -4.41 -18.87 15.80
CA ASP A 369 -3.07 -18.34 16.11
C ASP A 369 -2.28 -17.88 14.89
N TYR A 370 -2.91 -17.10 14.02
CA TYR A 370 -2.20 -16.40 12.96
C TYR A 370 -1.87 -14.98 13.41
N ILE A 371 -0.64 -14.58 13.12
CA ILE A 371 -0.10 -13.27 13.41
C ILE A 371 0.20 -12.52 12.11
N HIS A 372 0.25 -11.20 12.17
CA HIS A 372 0.74 -10.34 11.10
C HIS A 372 2.16 -9.84 11.45
N PRO A 373 3.25 -10.50 11.02
CA PRO A 373 4.62 -10.16 11.44
C PRO A 373 5.06 -8.73 11.10
N CYS A 374 4.42 -8.10 10.11
CA CYS A 374 4.70 -6.70 9.79
C CYS A 374 4.32 -5.71 10.90
N MET A 375 3.47 -6.13 11.85
CA MET A 375 3.02 -5.35 13.00
C MET A 375 2.98 -6.20 14.29
N ALA A 376 3.67 -7.35 14.31
CA ALA A 376 3.76 -8.23 15.48
C ALA A 376 5.10 -7.99 16.17
N TYR A 377 5.09 -7.81 17.48
CA TYR A 377 6.29 -7.57 18.28
C TYR A 377 6.48 -8.75 19.24
N PRO A 378 7.61 -9.48 19.22
CA PRO A 378 7.81 -10.65 20.07
C PRO A 378 7.86 -10.24 21.55
N LEU A 379 7.21 -11.02 22.42
CA LEU A 379 7.20 -10.82 23.87
C LEU A 379 7.93 -11.92 24.64
N GLU A 380 8.19 -13.04 23.97
CA GLU A 380 8.88 -14.22 24.47
C GLU A 380 9.43 -15.01 23.26
N ASP A 381 10.11 -16.12 23.51
CA ASP A 381 10.57 -17.02 22.45
C ASP A 381 9.38 -17.57 21.64
N LEU A 382 9.54 -17.61 20.32
CA LEU A 382 8.47 -17.98 19.39
C LEU A 382 8.83 -19.23 18.60
N GLU A 383 7.83 -20.05 18.28
CA GLU A 383 7.90 -20.99 17.16
C GLU A 383 6.87 -20.59 16.12
N ILE A 384 7.31 -20.39 14.87
CA ILE A 384 6.45 -19.95 13.76
C ILE A 384 6.53 -20.90 12.57
N LEU A 385 5.45 -20.97 11.81
CA LEU A 385 5.39 -21.64 10.51
C LEU A 385 5.14 -20.60 9.42
N ILE A 386 6.14 -20.44 8.57
CA ILE A 386 6.07 -19.63 7.35
C ILE A 386 5.76 -20.60 6.20
N TRP A 387 4.69 -20.34 5.46
CA TRP A 387 4.34 -21.13 4.29
C TRP A 387 5.30 -20.78 3.15
N GLU A 388 6.34 -21.60 2.97
CA GLU A 388 7.14 -21.54 1.75
C GLU A 388 6.25 -21.96 0.57
N LYS A 389 5.79 -20.99 -0.23
CA LYS A 389 5.48 -21.29 -1.62
C LYS A 389 6.81 -21.71 -2.24
N ASN A 390 6.96 -22.97 -2.62
CA ASN A 390 8.03 -23.50 -3.46
C ASN A 390 8.53 -22.40 -4.43
N THR A 391 9.61 -21.71 -4.05
CA THR A 391 10.22 -20.58 -4.78
C THR A 391 11.06 -21.11 -5.94
N ASN A 392 10.62 -22.19 -6.60
CA ASN A 392 11.24 -22.68 -7.82
C ASN A 392 11.18 -21.66 -8.99
N GLY A 393 10.59 -20.48 -8.79
CA GLY A 393 10.70 -19.31 -9.68
C GLY A 393 11.44 -18.09 -9.11
N LEU A 394 11.93 -18.14 -7.86
CA LEU A 394 12.71 -17.08 -7.19
C LEU A 394 14.07 -17.61 -6.71
N LYS A 395 14.56 -18.72 -7.27
CA LYS A 395 15.98 -19.11 -7.16
C LYS A 395 16.81 -18.08 -7.94
N LEU A 396 17.26 -17.05 -7.23
CA LEU A 396 18.33 -16.18 -7.69
C LEU A 396 19.65 -16.96 -7.56
N ASN A 397 20.37 -17.06 -8.67
CA ASN A 397 21.66 -17.72 -8.77
C ASN A 397 22.68 -17.01 -7.86
N HIS A 398 22.87 -17.49 -6.64
CA HIS A 398 24.06 -17.19 -5.82
C HIS A 398 25.19 -18.16 -6.12
N ARG A 399 25.57 -18.30 -7.40
CA ARG A 399 26.85 -18.90 -7.78
C ARG A 399 27.47 -18.10 -8.92
N ASN A 400 28.69 -17.65 -8.66
CA ASN A 400 29.61 -16.89 -9.51
C ASN A 400 29.35 -15.38 -9.55
N ILE A 401 29.95 -14.64 -8.62
CA ILE A 401 31.15 -13.80 -8.85
C ILE A 401 31.90 -13.71 -7.52
#